data_AF-A0A7V8CV65-F1
#
_entry.id   AF-A0A7V8CV65-F1
#
_cell.length_a   1.000
_cell.length_b   1.000
_cell.length_c   1.000
_cell.angle_alpha   90.00
_cell.angle_beta   90.00
_cell.angle_gamma   90.00
#
_symmetry.space_group_name_H-M   'P 1'
#
loop_
_entity.id
_entity.type
_entity.pdbx_description
1 polymer ?
#
loop_
_entity_poly.entity_id
_entity_poly.type
_entity_poly.pdbx_seq_one_letter_code
_entity_poly.pdbx_strand_id
1 'polypeptide(L)'
;MEHGTGVDLWFGGPGTLAEERHCLDGDRHGYERWWNSDNRTIWLEGHFWHGEEHGIFREWSARGRLRRGYPRYFVAGQQVDRRRYERARRVDPSLPPPLANENAPLRPLPAMPQLPREGEE
;
A
#
# COMPACT_ATOMS: atom_id res chain seq x y z
N MET A 1 -21.82 15.58 -3.19
CA MET A 1 -20.64 15.35 -2.35
C MET A 1 -19.53 14.94 -3.30
N GLU A 2 -18.48 15.75 -3.41
CA GLU A 2 -17.26 15.34 -4.10
C GLU A 2 -16.45 14.51 -3.10
N HIS A 3 -16.12 13.28 -3.47
CA HIS A 3 -15.29 12.42 -2.64
C HIS A 3 -13.83 12.54 -3.11
N GLY A 4 -12.87 12.52 -2.17
CA GLY A 4 -11.47 12.77 -2.46
C GLY A 4 -10.82 11.65 -3.29
N THR A 5 -10.02 12.03 -4.30
CA THR A 5 -9.14 11.13 -5.06
C THR A 5 -7.70 11.61 -4.89
N GLY A 6 -6.78 10.69 -4.58
CA GLY A 6 -5.38 11.02 -4.35
C GLY A 6 -4.70 10.10 -3.34
N VAL A 7 -3.69 10.63 -2.67
CA VAL A 7 -2.95 9.92 -1.62
C VAL A 7 -3.06 10.69 -0.32
N ASP A 8 -3.62 10.07 0.70
CA ASP A 8 -3.65 10.58 2.05
C ASP A 8 -2.39 10.13 2.79
N LEU A 9 -1.73 11.08 3.47
CA LEU A 9 -0.48 10.85 4.21
C LEU A 9 -0.67 11.26 5.67
N TRP A 10 -0.42 10.34 6.60
CA TRP A 10 -0.42 10.61 8.04
C TRP A 10 1.00 10.55 8.60
N PHE A 11 1.37 11.57 9.36
CA PHE A 11 2.68 11.69 10.00
C PHE A 11 2.55 11.47 11.51
N GLY A 12 3.36 10.56 12.06
CA GLY A 12 3.40 10.28 13.50
C GLY A 12 4.25 11.28 14.29
N GLY A 13 4.99 12.14 13.59
CA GLY A 13 5.85 13.18 14.13
C GLY A 13 6.49 13.99 13.00
N PRO A 14 7.28 15.03 13.32
CA PRO A 14 7.91 15.89 12.31
C PRO A 14 8.66 15.08 11.25
N GLY A 15 8.18 15.12 10.02
CA GLY A 15 8.78 14.43 8.87
C GLY A 15 8.75 12.90 8.93
N THR A 16 8.07 12.27 9.88
CA THR A 16 8.01 10.80 10.01
C THR A 16 6.69 10.29 9.48
N LEU A 17 6.71 9.70 8.28
CA LEU A 17 5.52 9.12 7.66
C LEU A 17 5.12 7.87 8.45
N ALA A 18 3.84 7.78 8.81
CA ALA A 18 3.27 6.64 9.52
C ALA A 18 2.35 5.82 8.62
N GLU A 19 1.52 6.49 7.80
CA GLU A 19 0.57 5.83 6.90
C GLU A 19 0.51 6.55 5.54
N GLU A 20 0.40 5.76 4.48
CA GLU A 20 0.14 6.19 3.10
C GLU A 20 -1.09 5.41 2.60
N ARG A 21 -2.12 6.11 2.12
CA ARG A 21 -3.35 5.49 1.61
C ARG A 21 -3.75 6.09 0.28
N HIS A 22 -3.93 5.23 -0.72
CA HIS A 22 -4.41 5.64 -2.04
C HIS A 22 -5.94 5.55 -2.06
N CYS A 23 -6.58 6.62 -2.53
CA CYS A 23 -8.02 6.80 -2.51
C CYS A 23 -8.55 7.15 -3.91
N LEU A 24 -9.70 6.60 -4.28
CA LEU A 24 -10.48 6.97 -5.46
C LEU A 24 -11.93 7.15 -5.04
N ASP A 25 -12.49 8.33 -5.29
CA ASP A 25 -13.85 8.70 -4.89
C ASP A 25 -14.15 8.40 -3.41
N GLY A 26 -13.17 8.67 -2.54
CA GLY A 26 -13.27 8.49 -1.09
C GLY A 26 -13.10 7.06 -0.59
N ASP A 27 -13.02 6.08 -1.50
CA ASP A 27 -12.75 4.68 -1.17
C ASP A 27 -11.27 4.34 -1.28
N ARG A 28 -10.80 3.40 -0.47
CA ARG A 28 -9.44 2.84 -0.61
C ARG A 28 -9.31 2.20 -1.99
N HIS A 29 -8.33 2.67 -2.76
CA HIS A 29 -8.14 2.24 -4.14
C HIS A 29 -6.66 2.34 -4.52
N GLY A 30 -6.00 1.19 -4.66
CA GLY A 30 -4.55 1.09 -4.79
C GLY A 30 -3.90 0.61 -3.49
N TYR A 31 -2.74 1.15 -3.15
CA TYR A 31 -1.97 0.69 -1.99
C TYR A 31 -2.34 1.41 -0.69
N GLU A 32 -2.34 0.65 0.39
CA GLU A 32 -2.28 1.15 1.77
C GLU A 32 -0.99 0.63 2.40
N ARG A 33 -0.19 1.52 3.00
CA ARG A 33 1.12 1.19 3.57
C ARG A 33 1.30 1.81 4.94
N TRP A 34 1.84 1.02 5.85
CA TRP A 34 2.19 1.45 7.19
C TRP A 34 3.71 1.43 7.36
N TRP A 35 4.24 2.60 7.64
CA TRP A 35 5.66 2.89 7.60
C TRP A 35 6.32 2.64 8.96
N ASN A 36 7.56 2.18 8.94
CA ASN A 36 8.44 2.27 10.09
C ASN A 36 8.99 3.70 10.21
N SER A 37 9.45 4.07 11.40
CA SER A 37 9.97 5.42 11.68
C SER A 37 11.26 5.77 10.94
N ASP A 38 11.81 4.86 10.13
CA ASP A 38 13.01 5.08 9.32
C ASP A 38 12.73 5.75 7.97
N ASN A 39 11.45 5.96 7.62
CA ASN A 39 11.00 6.53 6.34
C ASN A 39 11.54 5.77 5.11
N ARG A 40 11.84 4.48 5.25
CA ARG A 40 12.45 3.64 4.20
C ARG A 40 11.79 2.28 4.10
N THR A 41 11.33 1.76 5.23
CA THR A 41 10.74 0.44 5.31
C THR A 41 9.30 0.53 5.81
N ILE A 42 8.49 -0.41 5.35
CA ILE A 42 7.11 -0.59 5.80
C ILE A 42 6.99 -1.89 6.58
N TRP A 43 6.05 -1.94 7.52
CA TRP A 43 5.74 -3.16 8.28
C TRP A 43 4.41 -3.79 7.83
N LEU A 44 3.56 -3.06 7.11
CA LEU A 44 2.33 -3.57 6.47
C LEU A 44 2.12 -2.93 5.09
N GLU A 45 1.71 -3.75 4.12
CA GLU A 45 1.25 -3.33 2.79
C GLU A 45 -0.01 -4.12 2.42
N GLY A 46 -1.03 -3.42 1.95
CA GLY A 46 -2.24 -4.00 1.37
C GLY A 46 -2.59 -3.33 0.05
N HIS A 47 -3.39 -4.02 -0.77
CA HIS A 47 -3.93 -3.46 -2.00
C HIS A 47 -5.45 -3.59 -2.02
N PHE A 48 -6.13 -2.51 -2.36
CA PHE A 48 -7.57 -2.37 -2.33
C PHE A 48 -8.11 -1.94 -3.70
N TRP A 49 -9.33 -2.33 -4.00
CA TRP A 49 -10.06 -1.90 -5.18
C TRP A 49 -11.49 -1.52 -4.75
N HIS A 50 -11.82 -0.22 -4.80
CA HIS A 50 -13.09 0.34 -4.32
C HIS A 50 -13.46 -0.13 -2.90
N GLY A 51 -12.52 0.04 -1.97
CA GLY A 51 -12.70 -0.26 -0.55
C GLY A 51 -12.48 -1.72 -0.16
N GLU A 52 -12.44 -2.64 -1.12
CA GLU A 52 -12.35 -4.08 -0.92
C GLU A 52 -10.92 -4.62 -1.07
N GLU A 53 -10.52 -5.60 -0.25
CA GLU A 53 -9.22 -6.27 -0.36
C GLU A 53 -9.10 -6.94 -1.73
N HIS A 54 -8.15 -6.49 -2.54
CA HIS A 54 -8.06 -6.93 -3.92
C HIS A 54 -6.62 -6.81 -4.40
N GLY A 55 -5.80 -7.84 -4.18
CA GLY A 55 -4.39 -7.78 -4.53
C GLY A 55 -3.51 -8.58 -3.59
N ILE A 56 -2.34 -8.03 -3.26
CA ILE A 56 -1.33 -8.71 -2.45
C ILE A 56 -1.18 -7.97 -1.13
N PHE A 57 -1.24 -8.73 -0.04
CA PHE A 57 -0.99 -8.24 1.30
C PHE A 57 0.34 -8.80 1.80
N ARG A 58 1.11 -7.97 2.48
CA ARG A 58 2.43 -8.29 3.03
C ARG A 58 2.55 -7.68 4.41
N GLU A 59 3.19 -8.43 5.30
CA GLU A 59 3.50 -7.97 6.65
C GLU A 59 4.91 -8.39 6.99
N TRP A 60 5.70 -7.49 7.55
CA TRP A 60 7.09 -7.71 7.91
C TRP A 60 7.28 -7.64 9.42
N SER A 61 8.19 -8.47 9.92
CA SER A 61 8.68 -8.36 11.29
C SER A 61 9.55 -7.12 11.46
N ALA A 62 9.79 -6.71 12.71
CA ALA A 62 10.73 -5.63 13.05
C ALA A 62 12.16 -5.84 12.51
N ARG A 63 12.52 -7.07 12.11
CA ARG A 63 13.82 -7.38 11.47
C ARG A 63 13.76 -7.28 9.95
N GLY A 64 12.68 -6.75 9.38
CA GLY A 64 12.47 -6.63 7.93
C GLY A 64 12.22 -7.95 7.20
N ARG A 65 12.01 -9.06 7.92
CA ARG A 65 11.67 -10.36 7.31
C ARG A 65 10.16 -10.49 7.14
N LEU A 66 9.72 -10.93 5.98
CA LEU A 66 8.32 -11.23 5.70
C LEU A 66 7.80 -12.26 6.73
N ARG A 67 6.64 -11.98 7.32
CA ARG A 67 6.04 -12.84 8.34
C ARG A 67 5.54 -14.15 7.72
N ARG A 68 5.50 -15.21 8.55
CA ARG A 68 4.96 -16.51 8.14
C ARG A 68 3.51 -16.36 7.69
N GLY A 69 3.16 -16.98 6.56
CA GLY A 69 1.82 -16.89 5.98
C GLY A 69 1.61 -15.65 5.09
N TYR A 70 2.65 -14.85 4.87
CA TYR A 70 2.68 -13.79 3.86
C TYR A 70 3.66 -14.15 2.73
N PRO A 71 3.44 -13.64 1.50
CA PRO A 71 2.34 -12.77 1.10
C PRO A 71 0.99 -13.51 1.10
N ARG A 72 -0.09 -12.77 1.31
CA ARG A 72 -1.46 -13.25 1.12
C ARG A 72 -2.04 -12.64 -0.14
N TYR A 73 -2.91 -13.38 -0.82
CA TYR A 73 -3.50 -12.98 -2.09
C TYR A 73 -5.00 -12.88 -1.93
N PHE A 74 -5.58 -11.79 -2.42
CA PHE A 74 -7.01 -11.51 -2.35
C PHE A 74 -7.54 -11.17 -3.74
N VAL A 75 -8.72 -11.71 -4.05
CA VAL A 75 -9.47 -11.38 -5.27
C VAL A 75 -10.90 -11.12 -4.82
N ALA A 76 -11.34 -9.87 -4.98
CA ALA A 76 -12.67 -9.41 -4.57
C ALA A 76 -13.03 -9.82 -3.13
N GLY A 77 -12.19 -9.41 -2.17
CA GLY A 77 -12.37 -9.68 -0.74
C GLY A 77 -12.05 -11.12 -0.31
N GLN A 78 -11.92 -12.05 -1.26
CA GLN A 78 -11.66 -13.46 -0.94
C GLN A 78 -10.16 -13.76 -0.94
N GLN A 79 -9.65 -14.26 0.19
CA GLN A 79 -8.30 -14.80 0.23
C GLN A 79 -8.20 -16.07 -0.64
N VAL A 80 -7.21 -16.10 -1.52
CA VAL A 80 -6.93 -17.20 -2.45
C VAL A 80 -5.47 -17.63 -2.38
N ASP A 81 -5.17 -18.80 -2.96
CA ASP A 81 -3.78 -19.19 -3.18
C ASP A 81 -3.16 -18.42 -4.37
N ARG A 82 -1.83 -18.48 -4.47
CA ARG A 82 -1.07 -17.81 -5.53
C ARG A 82 -1.48 -18.23 -6.95
N ARG A 83 -1.80 -19.50 -7.16
CA ARG A 83 -2.13 -20.03 -8.50
C ARG A 83 -3.47 -19.46 -8.97
N ARG A 84 -4.46 -19.40 -8.08
CA ARG A 84 -5.76 -18.79 -8.36
C ARG A 84 -5.62 -17.29 -8.58
N TYR A 85 -4.79 -16.61 -7.79
CA TYR A 85 -4.45 -15.20 -7.98
C TYR A 85 -3.86 -14.92 -9.37
N GLU A 86 -2.82 -15.65 -9.77
CA GLU A 86 -2.19 -15.50 -11.09
C GLU A 86 -3.15 -15.79 -12.25
N ARG A 87 -4.14 -16.67 -12.07
CA ARG A 87 -5.19 -16.88 -13.07
C ARG A 87 -6.15 -15.69 -13.15
N ALA A 88 -6.58 -15.15 -12.01
CA ALA A 88 -7.44 -13.97 -11.96
C ALA A 88 -6.78 -12.76 -12.64
N ARG A 89 -5.49 -12.55 -12.41
CA ARG A 89 -4.69 -11.48 -13.06
C ARG A 89 -4.72 -11.48 -14.59
N ARG A 90 -4.97 -12.63 -15.23
CA ARG A 90 -5.01 -12.72 -16.69
C ARG A 90 -6.26 -12.07 -17.29
N VAL A 91 -7.31 -11.94 -16.49
CA VAL A 91 -8.60 -11.37 -16.91
C VAL A 91 -8.93 -10.08 -16.16
N ASP A 92 -8.28 -9.84 -15.02
CA ASP A 92 -8.46 -8.66 -14.19
C ASP A 92 -7.15 -7.85 -14.09
N PRO A 93 -7.04 -6.72 -14.81
CA PRO A 93 -5.84 -5.89 -14.82
C PRO A 93 -5.64 -5.09 -13.52
N SER A 94 -6.66 -5.00 -12.65
CA SER A 94 -6.53 -4.28 -11.37
C SER A 94 -5.66 -5.00 -10.35
N LEU A 95 -5.43 -6.31 -10.53
CA LEU A 95 -4.60 -7.11 -9.66
C LEU A 95 -3.09 -6.91 -9.94
N PRO A 96 -2.30 -6.43 -8.96
CA PRO A 96 -0.86 -6.23 -9.14
C PRO A 96 -0.06 -7.53 -9.31
N PRO A 97 1.07 -7.53 -10.03
CA PRO A 97 1.91 -8.72 -10.18
C PRO A 97 2.61 -9.11 -8.87
N PRO A 98 2.73 -10.41 -8.55
CA PRO A 98 3.50 -10.87 -7.40
C PRO A 98 5.01 -10.85 -7.68
N LEU A 99 5.61 -9.67 -7.57
CA LEU A 99 7.04 -9.50 -7.79
C LEU A 99 7.84 -9.93 -6.56
N ALA A 100 8.90 -10.73 -6.78
CA ALA A 100 9.70 -11.29 -5.69
C ALA A 100 10.53 -10.22 -4.95
N ASN A 101 10.96 -9.16 -5.64
CA ASN A 101 11.69 -8.02 -5.05
C ASN A 101 10.84 -7.24 -4.03
N GLU A 102 9.51 -7.19 -4.21
CA GLU A 102 8.58 -6.54 -3.29
C GLU A 102 8.38 -7.29 -1.97
N ASN A 103 8.94 -8.51 -1.83
CA ASN A 103 8.98 -9.20 -0.55
C ASN A 103 9.99 -8.57 0.43
N ALA A 104 10.84 -7.65 -0.03
CA ALA A 104 11.58 -6.75 0.85
C ALA A 104 10.68 -5.59 1.32
N PRO A 105 10.84 -5.10 2.56
CA PRO A 105 10.01 -4.03 3.12
C PRO A 105 10.36 -2.63 2.59
N LEU A 106 11.39 -2.50 1.76
CA LEU A 106 11.87 -1.21 1.27
C LEU A 106 10.86 -0.60 0.29
N ARG A 107 10.47 0.65 0.52
CA ARG A 107 9.62 1.43 -0.39
C ARG A 107 10.17 2.85 -0.54
N PRO A 108 10.10 3.44 -1.75
CA PRO A 108 10.38 4.86 -1.90
C PRO A 108 9.27 5.65 -1.21
N LEU A 109 9.63 6.76 -0.54
CA LEU A 109 8.63 7.68 0.00
C LEU A 109 7.70 8.16 -1.12
N PRO A 110 6.40 8.33 -0.85
CA PRO A 110 5.49 8.91 -1.82
C PRO A 110 5.97 10.31 -2.20
N ALA A 111 5.65 10.73 -3.43
CA ALA A 111 5.93 12.09 -3.85
C ALA A 111 5.18 13.04 -2.91
N MET A 112 5.92 13.74 -2.05
CA MET A 112 5.30 14.71 -1.15
C MET A 112 4.76 15.86 -2.01
N PRO A 113 3.51 16.29 -1.81
CA PRO A 113 3.11 17.59 -2.33
C PRO A 113 4.11 18.61 -1.78
N GLN A 114 4.68 19.44 -2.66
CA GLN A 114 5.55 20.53 -2.21
C GLN A 114 4.69 21.40 -1.30
N LEU A 115 4.91 21.33 0.01
CA LEU A 115 4.35 22.31 0.93
C LEU A 115 4.83 23.68 0.43
N PRO A 116 3.93 24.67 0.27
CA PRO A 116 4.37 26.02 -0.05
C PRO A 116 5.42 26.40 1.00
N ARG A 117 6.58 26.89 0.53
CA ARG A 117 7.63 27.35 1.43
C ARG A 117 7.02 28.47 2.26
N GLU A 118 6.99 28.32 3.58
CA GLU A 118 6.62 29.41 4.46
C GLU A 118 7.60 30.56 4.19
N GLY A 119 7.11 31.65 3.59
CA GLY A 119 7.92 32.85 3.31
C GLY A 119 7.87 33.43 1.90
N GLU A 120 6.73 33.43 1.22
CA GLU A 120 6.45 34.44 0.19
C GLU A 120 5.40 35.41 0.75
N GLU A 121 5.89 36.40 1.51
CA GLU A 121 5.23 37.70 1.72
C GLU A 121 5.81 38.74 0.75
#